data_AF-A0A667IQ00-F1
#
_entry.id   AF-A0A667IQ00-F1
#
_cell.length_a   1.000
_cell.length_b   1.000
_cell.length_c   1.000
_cell.angle_alpha   90.00
_cell.angle_beta   90.00
_cell.angle_gamma   90.00
#
_symmetry.space_group_name_H-M   'P 1'
#
loop_
_entity.id
_entity.type
_entity.pdbx_description
1 polymer ?
#
loop_
_entity_poly.entity_id
_entity_poly.type
_entity_poly.pdbx_seq_one_letter_code
_entity_poly.pdbx_strand_id
1 'polypeptide(L)'
;MAAPAVKAARGWSVLALGVRNRLLRFPGLTQVRGSRYGPEYKDPQVDKEYYRKPLAELTEEEKYERELRKTQHIKAAPASKTSSVFEDPVISKFTNMIMKGGNKVLARSLMAQTLEAVKRKQFEKYHAASAEERASIERNPYTIFHQALKNCEPVIGLVPILRGGHFYQVPVPLADRRRRFLAMKWMITECREKKHRRVLMPEKLSHELLEAFHNQGPVIKKKHDMHKMAEANRALAHYRWW
;
A
#
# COMPACT_ATOMS: atom_id res chain seq x y z
N MET A 1 5.90 -66.05 -10.69
CA MET A 1 7.26 -66.02 -11.28
C MET A 1 7.14 -65.95 -12.79
N ALA A 2 7.76 -64.93 -13.39
CA ALA A 2 8.28 -64.84 -14.78
C ALA A 2 8.07 -63.42 -15.34
N ALA A 3 9.17 -62.86 -15.83
CA ALA A 3 9.47 -61.46 -16.07
C ALA A 3 8.88 -60.87 -17.38
N PRO A 4 8.87 -59.53 -17.55
CA PRO A 4 8.44 -58.89 -18.78
C PRO A 4 9.58 -58.88 -19.83
N ALA A 5 9.22 -59.14 -21.10
CA ALA A 5 10.14 -59.11 -22.21
C ALA A 5 10.37 -57.69 -22.73
N VAL A 6 11.62 -57.25 -22.65
CA VAL A 6 12.17 -56.07 -23.31
C VAL A 6 12.26 -56.34 -24.82
N LYS A 7 11.73 -55.42 -25.64
CA LYS A 7 12.18 -55.26 -27.03
C LYS A 7 12.62 -53.82 -27.24
N ALA A 8 13.92 -53.69 -27.51
CA ALA A 8 14.60 -52.46 -27.84
C ALA A 8 14.58 -52.20 -29.35
N ALA A 9 14.64 -50.89 -29.66
CA ALA A 9 15.29 -50.25 -30.80
C ALA A 9 14.61 -50.27 -32.19
N ARG A 10 14.28 -49.05 -32.64
CA ARG A 10 14.68 -48.36 -33.89
C ARG A 10 13.78 -47.13 -33.98
N GLY A 11 14.20 -45.91 -33.61
CA GLY A 11 15.25 -45.14 -34.24
C GLY A 11 14.59 -44.17 -35.22
N TRP A 12 14.50 -42.88 -34.86
CA TRP A 12 14.71 -41.76 -35.78
C TRP A 12 14.80 -40.43 -35.03
N SER A 13 15.78 -39.67 -35.49
CA SER A 13 16.33 -38.43 -34.98
C SER A 13 15.41 -37.25 -35.24
N VAL A 14 15.11 -36.46 -34.22
CA VAL A 14 14.92 -35.02 -34.38
C VAL A 14 15.72 -34.32 -33.28
N LEU A 15 16.83 -33.74 -33.69
CA LEU A 15 17.63 -32.79 -32.94
C LEU A 15 16.77 -31.56 -32.60
N ALA A 16 16.03 -31.63 -31.49
CA ALA A 16 15.51 -30.44 -30.85
C ALA A 16 16.64 -29.80 -30.05
N LEU A 17 17.31 -28.83 -30.66
CA LEU A 17 18.24 -27.91 -30.00
C LEU A 17 17.58 -27.34 -28.74
N GLY A 18 17.96 -27.91 -27.60
CA GLY A 18 17.60 -27.41 -26.28
C GLY A 18 18.27 -26.06 -26.08
N VAL A 19 17.57 -24.98 -26.43
CA VAL A 19 17.87 -23.64 -25.93
C VAL A 19 17.53 -23.65 -24.45
N ARG A 20 18.46 -24.17 -23.63
CA ARG A 20 18.53 -23.82 -22.22
C ARG A 20 18.66 -22.30 -22.20
N ASN A 21 17.59 -21.61 -21.81
CA ASN A 21 17.64 -20.21 -21.40
C ASN A 21 18.64 -20.12 -20.23
N ARG A 22 19.93 -20.03 -20.55
CA ARG A 22 20.93 -19.42 -19.69
C ARG A 22 20.46 -17.99 -19.55
N LEU A 23 19.74 -17.71 -18.46
CA LEU A 23 19.76 -16.39 -17.87
C LEU A 23 21.22 -16.02 -17.74
N LEU A 24 21.69 -15.16 -18.65
CA LEU A 24 22.95 -14.45 -18.51
C LEU A 24 22.87 -13.75 -17.15
N ARG A 25 23.43 -14.39 -16.12
CA ARG A 25 23.75 -13.71 -14.87
C ARG A 25 24.81 -12.70 -15.26
N PHE A 26 24.39 -11.47 -15.55
CA PHE A 26 25.30 -10.34 -15.65
C PHE A 26 26.14 -10.31 -14.36
N PRO A 27 27.46 -10.57 -14.44
CA PRO A 27 28.35 -10.41 -13.31
C PRO A 27 28.64 -8.92 -13.22
N GLY A 28 27.85 -8.17 -12.43
CA GLY A 28 28.07 -6.72 -12.35
C GLY A 28 27.14 -5.94 -11.42
N LEU A 29 26.04 -6.52 -10.96
CA LEU A 29 25.21 -5.91 -9.92
C LEU A 29 25.00 -6.94 -8.83
N THR A 30 25.97 -7.04 -7.91
CA THR A 30 25.68 -7.61 -6.61
C THR A 30 24.57 -6.76 -6.01
N GLN A 31 23.40 -7.36 -5.84
CA GLN A 31 22.29 -6.72 -5.14
C GLN A 31 22.77 -6.48 -3.71
N VAL A 32 23.26 -5.27 -3.42
CA VAL A 32 23.77 -4.92 -2.10
C VAL A 32 22.60 -5.08 -1.13
N ARG A 33 22.58 -6.18 -0.38
CA ARG A 33 21.53 -6.49 0.61
C ARG A 33 21.59 -5.57 1.85
N GLY A 34 22.46 -4.55 1.83
CA GLY A 34 22.69 -3.62 2.93
C GLY A 34 22.47 -2.15 2.53
N SER A 35 22.30 -1.31 3.55
CA SER A 35 22.33 0.14 3.42
C SER A 35 23.72 0.60 2.95
N ARG A 36 23.78 1.50 1.97
CA ARG A 36 25.03 2.21 1.62
C ARG A 36 25.37 3.30 2.63
N TYR A 37 24.38 3.80 3.36
CA TYR A 37 24.56 4.79 4.42
C TYR A 37 24.96 4.10 5.72
N GLY A 38 25.95 4.65 6.41
CA GLY A 38 26.33 4.22 7.76
C GLY A 38 25.25 4.56 8.81
N PRO A 39 25.35 4.01 10.03
CA PRO A 39 24.37 4.23 11.10
C PRO A 39 24.30 5.69 11.58
N GLU A 40 25.37 6.47 11.36
CA GLU A 40 25.47 7.88 11.73
C GLU A 40 24.56 8.79 10.88
N TYR A 41 24.20 8.34 9.67
CA TYR A 41 23.44 9.15 8.73
C TYR A 41 21.99 9.34 9.17
N LYS A 42 21.58 10.60 9.33
CA LYS A 42 20.20 10.98 9.62
C LYS A 42 19.38 11.19 8.35
N ASP A 43 18.08 10.99 8.47
CA ASP A 43 17.16 11.20 7.35
C ASP A 43 16.99 12.71 7.05
N PRO A 44 16.84 13.09 5.77
CA PRO A 44 16.68 14.48 5.38
C PRO A 44 15.28 14.99 5.78
N GLN A 45 15.25 16.17 6.40
CA GLN A 45 14.01 16.88 6.70
C GLN A 45 13.64 17.72 5.49
N VAL A 46 12.59 17.29 4.79
CA VAL A 46 12.13 17.89 3.51
C VAL A 46 11.15 19.04 3.74
N ASP A 47 10.52 19.09 4.91
CA ASP A 47 9.42 19.99 5.20
C ASP A 47 9.95 21.43 5.35
N LYS A 48 9.53 22.34 4.47
CA LYS A 48 10.05 23.71 4.39
C LYS A 48 9.67 24.56 5.60
N GLU A 49 8.48 24.32 6.14
CA GLU A 49 7.93 25.03 7.30
C GLU A 49 8.80 24.85 8.55
N TYR A 50 9.40 23.67 8.71
CA TYR A 50 10.32 23.40 9.82
C TYR A 50 11.44 24.44 9.90
N TYR A 51 12.11 24.73 8.78
CA TYR A 51 13.22 25.70 8.76
C TYR A 51 12.77 27.16 8.83
N ARG A 52 11.52 27.44 8.45
CA ARG A 52 10.96 28.80 8.48
C ARG A 52 10.50 29.24 9.86
N LYS A 53 10.36 28.33 10.83
CA LYS A 53 10.01 28.65 12.21
C LYS A 53 11.02 29.66 12.80
N PRO A 54 10.57 30.83 13.29
CA PRO A 54 11.45 31.83 13.87
C PRO A 54 12.06 31.34 15.19
N LEU A 55 13.24 31.86 15.55
CA LEU A 55 13.98 31.41 16.74
C LEU A 55 13.21 31.64 18.06
N ALA A 56 12.30 32.61 18.09
CA ALA A 56 11.47 32.93 19.24
C ALA A 56 10.45 31.82 19.56
N GLU A 57 10.01 31.07 18.55
CA GLU A 57 9.04 29.98 18.71
C GLU A 57 9.71 28.64 19.03
N LEU A 58 11.04 28.56 18.96
CA LEU A 58 11.77 27.31 19.18
C LEU A 58 11.95 27.05 20.67
N THR A 59 11.62 25.83 21.08
CA THR A 59 12.01 25.29 22.38
C THR A 59 13.52 25.14 22.45
N GLU A 60 14.07 25.12 23.66
CA GLU A 60 15.52 24.93 23.88
C GLU A 60 16.01 23.61 23.29
N GLU A 61 15.19 22.55 23.39
CA GLU A 61 15.44 21.25 22.77
C GLU A 61 15.52 21.34 21.24
N GLU A 62 14.58 22.04 20.59
CA GLU A 62 14.59 22.21 19.13
C GLU A 62 15.79 23.05 18.67
N LYS A 63 16.24 24.03 19.47
CA LYS A 63 17.45 24.80 19.19
C LYS A 63 18.68 23.90 19.26
N TYR A 64 18.81 23.10 20.31
CA TYR A 64 19.90 22.14 20.49
C TYR A 64 19.96 21.12 19.35
N GLU A 65 18.82 20.52 18.98
CA GLU A 65 18.73 19.55 17.88
C GLU A 65 19.14 20.18 16.53
N ARG A 66 18.76 21.44 16.28
CA ARG A 66 19.18 22.15 15.05
C ARG A 66 20.68 22.40 15.03
N GLU A 67 21.29 22.72 16.16
CA GLU A 67 22.74 22.89 16.27
C GLU A 67 23.47 21.57 16.04
N LEU A 68 23.02 20.51 16.70
CA LEU A 68 23.56 19.16 16.53
C LEU A 68 23.46 18.70 15.06
N ARG A 69 22.35 19.01 14.39
CA ARG A 69 22.12 18.62 12.99
C ARG A 69 23.06 19.31 12.00
N LYS A 70 23.72 20.42 12.36
CA LYS A 70 24.70 21.11 11.48
C LYS A 70 25.96 20.28 11.23
N THR A 71 26.38 19.48 12.22
CA THR A 71 27.58 18.64 12.15
C THR A 71 27.28 17.20 11.73
N GLN A 72 26.04 16.74 11.90
CA GLN A 72 25.63 15.38 11.55
C GLN A 72 25.61 15.12 10.04
N HIS A 73 25.96 13.89 9.66
CA HIS A 73 25.82 13.39 8.30
C HIS A 73 24.34 13.23 7.94
N ILE A 74 23.89 13.84 6.84
CA ILE A 74 22.51 13.76 6.35
C ILE A 74 22.46 12.95 5.05
N LYS A 75 21.48 12.04 4.92
CA LYS A 75 21.28 11.28 3.66
C LYS A 75 20.77 12.20 2.55
N ALA A 76 21.04 11.81 1.30
CA ALA A 76 20.46 12.49 0.16
C ALA A 76 18.93 12.37 0.16
N ALA A 77 18.25 13.46 -0.23
CA ALA A 77 16.80 13.47 -0.36
C ALA A 77 16.32 12.45 -1.41
N PRO A 78 15.26 11.67 -1.14
CA PRO A 78 14.77 10.70 -2.10
C PRO A 78 14.07 11.39 -3.27
N ALA A 79 14.30 10.94 -4.50
CA ALA A 79 13.66 11.51 -5.70
C ALA A 79 12.12 11.43 -5.72
N SER A 80 11.53 10.63 -4.83
CA SER A 80 10.08 10.52 -4.71
C SER A 80 9.44 11.58 -3.82
N LYS A 81 10.18 12.12 -2.84
CA LYS A 81 9.67 13.09 -1.84
C LYS A 81 10.27 14.46 -2.09
N THR A 82 9.41 15.44 -2.27
CA THR A 82 9.73 16.82 -2.61
C THR A 82 9.07 17.74 -1.57
N SER A 83 9.53 18.99 -1.49
CA SER A 83 8.94 20.05 -0.65
C SER A 83 7.73 20.74 -1.29
N SER A 84 7.16 20.15 -2.34
CA SER A 84 6.00 20.70 -3.04
C SER A 84 4.74 20.58 -2.19
N VAL A 85 3.91 21.63 -2.19
CA VAL A 85 2.66 21.69 -1.42
C VAL A 85 1.62 20.67 -1.93
N PHE A 86 1.71 20.30 -3.20
CA PHE A 86 0.80 19.32 -3.81
C PHE A 86 1.18 17.86 -3.52
N GLU A 87 2.33 17.61 -2.88
CA GLU A 87 2.75 16.25 -2.60
C GLU A 87 2.07 15.71 -1.34
N ASP A 88 1.32 14.62 -1.52
CA ASP A 88 0.71 13.89 -0.43
C ASP A 88 1.45 12.56 -0.18
N PRO A 89 2.01 12.34 1.04
CA PRO A 89 2.73 11.11 1.36
C PRO A 89 1.84 9.86 1.32
N VAL A 90 0.54 9.97 1.58
CA VAL A 90 -0.42 8.85 1.56
C VAL A 90 -0.67 8.42 0.12
N ILE A 91 -0.89 9.36 -0.80
CA ILE A 91 -1.04 9.09 -2.23
C ILE A 91 0.27 8.55 -2.81
N SER A 92 1.41 9.10 -2.41
CA SER A 92 2.73 8.62 -2.82
C SER A 92 2.93 7.15 -2.41
N LYS A 93 2.59 6.78 -1.16
CA LYS A 93 2.63 5.39 -0.69
C LYS A 93 1.66 4.48 -1.44
N PHE A 94 0.42 4.90 -1.65
CA PHE A 94 -0.56 4.11 -2.39
C PHE A 94 -0.14 3.89 -3.85
N THR A 95 0.41 4.91 -4.51
CA THR A 95 0.98 4.83 -5.86
C THR A 95 2.10 3.80 -5.92
N ASN A 96 2.99 3.80 -4.92
CA ASN A 96 4.07 2.80 -4.84
C ASN A 96 3.53 1.37 -4.64
N MET A 97 2.40 1.19 -3.94
CA MET A 97 1.74 -0.13 -3.79
C MET A 97 1.01 -0.59 -5.06
N ILE A 98 0.52 0.34 -5.89
CA ILE A 98 -0.03 0.03 -7.22
C ILE A 98 1.08 -0.40 -8.19
N MET A 99 2.28 0.17 -8.06
CA MET A 99 3.40 -0.09 -8.95
C MET A 99 3.76 -1.58 -9.04
N LYS A 100 4.02 -2.05 -10.26
CA LYS A 100 4.54 -3.40 -10.55
C LYS A 100 5.81 -3.27 -11.40
N GLY A 101 6.80 -4.11 -11.11
CA GLY A 101 8.05 -4.17 -11.90
C GLY A 101 8.83 -2.85 -11.97
N GLY A 102 8.68 -1.95 -11.00
CA GLY A 102 9.38 -0.66 -10.99
C GLY A 102 8.81 0.41 -11.94
N ASN A 103 7.70 0.14 -12.65
CA ASN A 103 7.10 1.11 -13.57
C ASN A 103 6.30 2.20 -12.82
N LYS A 104 7.00 3.23 -12.36
CA LYS A 104 6.41 4.35 -11.60
C LYS A 104 5.59 5.31 -12.46
N VAL A 105 5.96 5.46 -13.72
CA VAL A 105 5.25 6.34 -14.68
C VAL A 105 3.82 5.85 -14.86
N LEU A 106 3.65 4.55 -15.10
CA LEU A 106 2.32 3.93 -15.23
C LEU A 106 1.52 3.99 -13.92
N ALA A 107 2.15 3.72 -12.78
CA ALA A 107 1.44 3.78 -11.50
C ALA A 107 0.92 5.21 -11.21
N ARG A 108 1.74 6.23 -11.52
CA ARG A 108 1.38 7.64 -11.36
C ARG A 108 0.27 8.05 -12.34
N SER A 109 0.32 7.61 -13.59
CA SER A 109 -0.74 7.91 -14.57
C SER A 109 -2.08 7.29 -14.17
N LEU A 110 -2.08 6.05 -13.70
CA LEU A 110 -3.29 5.39 -13.18
C LEU A 110 -3.87 6.11 -11.96
N MET A 111 -3.01 6.57 -11.05
CA MET A 111 -3.46 7.36 -9.89
C MET A 111 -4.07 8.69 -10.33
N ALA A 112 -3.41 9.43 -11.24
CA ALA A 112 -3.92 10.70 -11.77
C ALA A 112 -5.29 10.52 -12.44
N GLN A 113 -5.42 9.51 -13.31
CA GLN A 113 -6.68 9.15 -13.96
C GLN A 113 -7.77 8.76 -12.95
N THR A 114 -7.39 8.15 -11.83
CA THR A 114 -8.36 7.78 -10.79
C THR A 114 -8.88 9.01 -10.07
N LEU A 115 -8.00 9.92 -9.65
CA LEU A 115 -8.39 11.17 -9.00
C LEU A 115 -9.24 12.04 -9.94
N GLU A 116 -8.90 12.06 -11.23
CA GLU A 116 -9.70 12.70 -12.27
C GLU A 116 -11.08 12.07 -12.42
N ALA A 117 -11.19 10.74 -12.47
CA ALA A 117 -12.46 10.04 -12.55
C ALA A 117 -13.35 10.26 -11.32
N VAL A 118 -12.78 10.25 -10.11
CA VAL A 118 -13.50 10.58 -8.87
C VAL A 118 -14.03 12.02 -8.95
N LYS A 119 -13.19 12.96 -9.37
CA LYS A 119 -13.58 14.37 -9.51
C LYS A 119 -14.72 14.52 -10.52
N ARG A 120 -14.60 13.95 -11.72
CA ARG A 120 -15.64 14.03 -12.77
C ARG A 120 -16.98 13.48 -12.28
N LYS A 121 -17.00 12.27 -11.70
CA LYS A 121 -18.21 11.66 -11.14
C LYS A 121 -18.87 12.51 -10.06
N GLN A 122 -18.09 13.14 -9.18
CA GLN A 122 -18.63 14.02 -8.15
C GLN A 122 -19.20 15.33 -8.73
N PHE A 123 -18.59 15.89 -9.76
CA PHE A 123 -19.13 17.06 -10.46
C PHE A 123 -20.42 16.71 -11.24
N GLU A 124 -20.46 15.56 -11.90
CA GLU A 124 -21.68 15.04 -12.55
C GLU A 124 -22.82 14.89 -11.53
N LYS A 125 -22.53 14.27 -10.37
CA LYS A 125 -23.50 14.14 -9.26
C LYS A 125 -23.94 15.51 -8.74
N TYR A 126 -23.01 16.45 -8.56
CA TYR A 126 -23.31 17.79 -8.07
C TYR A 126 -24.23 18.59 -9.02
N HIS A 127 -23.98 18.51 -10.33
CA HIS A 127 -24.80 19.22 -11.31
C HIS A 127 -26.19 18.61 -11.47
N ALA A 128 -26.31 17.29 -11.34
CA ALA A 128 -27.59 16.58 -11.38
C ALA A 128 -28.42 16.72 -10.08
N ALA A 129 -27.78 17.05 -8.96
CA ALA A 129 -28.40 17.11 -7.64
C ALA A 129 -29.24 18.38 -7.39
N SER A 130 -30.19 18.27 -6.46
CA SER A 130 -31.01 19.38 -5.94
C SER A 130 -30.18 20.36 -5.11
N ALA A 131 -30.74 21.56 -4.82
CA ALA A 131 -30.03 22.60 -4.08
C ALA A 131 -29.55 22.14 -2.68
N GLU A 132 -30.33 21.31 -2.00
CA GLU A 132 -30.01 20.79 -0.66
C GLU A 132 -28.90 19.73 -0.72
N GLU A 133 -28.98 18.81 -1.69
CA GLU A 133 -28.00 17.75 -1.87
C GLU A 133 -26.63 18.29 -2.26
N ARG A 134 -26.59 19.37 -3.07
CA ARG A 134 -25.34 20.04 -3.49
C ARG A 134 -24.46 20.45 -2.31
N ALA A 135 -25.05 20.87 -1.20
CA ALA A 135 -24.30 21.27 -0.01
C ALA A 135 -23.59 20.08 0.67
N SER A 136 -24.15 18.87 0.56
CA SER A 136 -23.60 17.64 1.16
C SER A 136 -22.56 16.92 0.30
N ILE A 137 -22.44 17.27 -0.98
CA ILE A 137 -21.57 16.57 -1.92
C ILE A 137 -20.13 17.08 -1.82
N GLU A 138 -19.25 16.22 -1.33
CA GLU A 138 -17.81 16.45 -1.33
C GLU A 138 -17.25 16.29 -2.75
N ARG A 139 -16.54 17.32 -3.24
CA ARG A 139 -15.99 17.36 -4.62
C ARG A 139 -14.49 17.18 -4.68
N ASN A 140 -13.80 17.30 -3.54
CA ASN A 140 -12.35 17.19 -3.50
C ASN A 140 -11.93 15.69 -3.50
N PRO A 141 -11.23 15.19 -4.53
CA PRO A 141 -10.88 13.78 -4.59
C PRO A 141 -9.87 13.37 -3.51
N TYR A 142 -9.08 14.31 -2.98
CA TYR A 142 -8.12 14.04 -1.91
C TYR A 142 -8.84 13.75 -0.58
N THR A 143 -9.82 14.58 -0.20
CA THR A 143 -10.59 14.38 1.05
C THR A 143 -11.37 13.07 0.99
N ILE A 144 -12.00 12.78 -0.15
CA ILE A 144 -12.68 11.51 -0.41
C ILE A 144 -11.72 10.34 -0.27
N PHE A 145 -10.53 10.42 -0.88
CA PHE A 145 -9.52 9.35 -0.81
C PHE A 145 -9.06 9.07 0.62
N HIS A 146 -8.74 10.12 1.39
CA HIS A 146 -8.34 9.99 2.80
C HIS A 146 -9.48 9.42 3.65
N GLN A 147 -10.70 9.91 3.47
CA GLN A 147 -11.84 9.45 4.25
C GLN A 147 -12.22 8.00 3.89
N ALA A 148 -12.19 7.64 2.61
CA ALA A 148 -12.42 6.26 2.16
C ALA A 148 -11.40 5.30 2.78
N LEU A 149 -10.10 5.66 2.79
CA LEU A 149 -9.09 4.83 3.45
C LEU A 149 -9.32 4.72 4.95
N LYS A 150 -9.62 5.82 5.65
CA LYS A 150 -9.95 5.81 7.08
C LYS A 150 -11.15 4.91 7.38
N ASN A 151 -12.19 4.95 6.56
CA ASN A 151 -13.36 4.07 6.71
C ASN A 151 -13.00 2.59 6.55
N CYS A 152 -12.05 2.26 5.66
CA CYS A 152 -11.55 0.91 5.43
C CYS A 152 -10.57 0.41 6.51
N GLU A 153 -10.02 1.28 7.37
CA GLU A 153 -9.03 0.89 8.36
C GLU A 153 -9.62 0.00 9.46
N PRO A 154 -9.12 -1.24 9.66
CA PRO A 154 -9.56 -2.09 10.75
C PRO A 154 -8.86 -1.70 12.06
N VAL A 155 -9.62 -1.53 13.14
CA VAL A 155 -9.07 -1.21 14.48
C VAL A 155 -8.37 -2.42 15.11
N ILE A 156 -9.04 -3.58 15.08
CA ILE A 156 -8.55 -4.84 15.64
C ILE A 156 -8.24 -5.80 14.50
N GLY A 157 -7.16 -6.57 14.66
CA GLY A 157 -6.80 -7.68 13.79
C GLY A 157 -6.68 -8.97 14.57
N LEU A 158 -6.35 -10.03 13.85
CA LEU A 158 -6.13 -11.36 14.41
C LEU A 158 -4.69 -11.78 14.17
N VAL A 159 -4.06 -12.34 15.19
CA VAL A 159 -2.70 -12.91 15.12
C VAL A 159 -2.79 -14.39 15.48
N PRO A 160 -2.24 -15.29 14.64
CA PRO A 160 -2.17 -16.70 14.99
C PRO A 160 -1.13 -16.91 16.10
N ILE A 161 -1.56 -17.42 17.25
CA ILE A 161 -0.68 -17.82 18.36
C ILE A 161 -0.74 -19.35 18.50
N LEU A 162 0.43 -19.98 18.49
CA LEU A 162 0.55 -21.42 18.72
C LEU A 162 0.57 -21.72 20.22
N ARG A 163 -0.40 -22.48 20.72
CA ARG A 163 -0.43 -22.95 22.11
C ARG A 163 -0.96 -24.37 22.17
N GLY A 164 -0.27 -25.25 22.89
CA GLY A 164 -0.70 -26.65 23.04
C GLY A 164 -0.90 -27.39 21.70
N GLY A 165 -0.10 -27.08 20.68
CA GLY A 165 -0.21 -27.70 19.34
C GLY A 165 -1.31 -27.13 18.43
N HIS A 166 -2.13 -26.18 18.89
CA HIS A 166 -3.18 -25.53 18.10
C HIS A 166 -2.88 -24.05 17.82
N PHE A 167 -3.25 -23.59 16.62
CA PHE A 167 -3.18 -22.18 16.25
C PHE A 167 -4.49 -21.47 16.60
N TYR A 168 -4.43 -20.53 17.54
CA TYR A 168 -5.56 -19.70 17.94
C TYR A 168 -5.49 -18.34 17.24
N GLN A 169 -6.61 -17.87 16.69
CA GLN A 169 -6.73 -16.52 16.15
C GLN A 169 -7.01 -15.55 17.30
N VAL A 170 -5.97 -14.90 17.80
CA VAL A 170 -6.05 -14.04 18.98
C VAL A 170 -6.27 -12.58 18.55
N PRO A 171 -7.28 -11.88 19.10
CA PRO A 171 -7.52 -10.47 18.81
C PRO A 171 -6.40 -9.56 19.34
N VAL A 172 -5.90 -8.67 18.48
CA VAL A 172 -4.81 -7.74 18.81
C VAL A 172 -5.13 -6.33 18.27
N PRO A 173 -4.94 -5.27 19.07
CA PRO A 173 -5.05 -3.89 18.59
C PRO A 173 -3.95 -3.62 17.56
N LEU A 174 -4.33 -3.10 16.39
CA LEU A 174 -3.37 -2.86 15.32
C LEU A 174 -2.75 -1.46 15.40
N ALA A 175 -1.43 -1.38 15.26
CA ALA A 175 -0.73 -0.12 15.10
C ALA A 175 -1.15 0.62 13.82
N ASP A 176 -1.16 1.95 13.84
CA ASP A 176 -1.63 2.82 12.74
C ASP A 176 -1.00 2.49 11.39
N ARG A 177 0.32 2.25 11.38
CA ARG A 177 1.06 1.87 10.17
C ARG A 177 0.50 0.58 9.56
N ARG A 178 0.11 -0.39 10.40
CA ARG A 178 -0.45 -1.67 9.97
C ARG A 178 -1.89 -1.51 9.49
N ARG A 179 -2.70 -0.70 10.18
CA ARG A 179 -4.10 -0.40 9.79
C ARG A 179 -4.16 0.24 8.41
N ARG A 180 -3.39 1.30 8.20
CA ARG A 180 -3.24 1.99 6.91
C ARG A 180 -2.78 1.04 5.81
N PHE A 181 -1.77 0.21 6.07
CA PHE A 181 -1.28 -0.75 5.11
C PHE A 181 -2.36 -1.77 4.69
N LEU A 182 -3.14 -2.29 5.63
CA LEU A 182 -4.21 -3.24 5.34
C LEU A 182 -5.31 -2.60 4.48
N ALA A 183 -5.74 -1.38 4.82
CA ALA A 183 -6.73 -0.64 4.04
C ALA A 183 -6.29 -0.44 2.58
N MET A 184 -5.07 0.07 2.38
CA MET A 184 -4.51 0.26 1.04
C MET A 184 -4.37 -1.07 0.28
N LYS A 185 -3.87 -2.12 0.95
CA LYS A 185 -3.70 -3.44 0.35
C LYS A 185 -5.03 -4.03 -0.08
N TRP A 186 -6.05 -4.00 0.78
CA TRP A 186 -7.36 -4.54 0.46
C TRP A 186 -7.98 -3.79 -0.73
N MET A 187 -7.96 -2.46 -0.72
CA MET A 187 -8.47 -1.66 -1.84
C MET A 187 -7.82 -2.06 -3.18
N ILE A 188 -6.48 -2.16 -3.21
CA ILE A 188 -5.73 -2.54 -4.41
C ILE A 188 -6.02 -3.98 -4.84
N THR A 189 -6.11 -4.91 -3.88
CA THR A 189 -6.42 -6.32 -4.15
C THR A 189 -7.82 -6.49 -4.73
N GLU A 190 -8.84 -5.89 -4.09
CA GLU A 190 -10.23 -5.98 -4.57
C GLU A 190 -10.37 -5.39 -5.98
N CYS A 191 -9.75 -4.23 -6.25
CA CYS A 191 -9.75 -3.62 -7.59
C CYS A 191 -9.05 -4.48 -8.65
N ARG A 192 -8.05 -5.29 -8.27
CA ARG A 192 -7.30 -6.13 -9.20
C ARG A 192 -7.99 -7.47 -9.47
N GLU A 193 -8.57 -8.08 -8.45
CA GLU A 193 -9.17 -9.42 -8.51
C GLU A 193 -10.62 -9.38 -9.01
N LYS A 194 -11.44 -8.43 -8.54
CA LYS A 194 -12.89 -8.43 -8.79
C LYS A 194 -13.33 -7.53 -9.94
N LYS A 195 -12.39 -7.09 -10.79
CA LYS A 195 -12.75 -6.29 -11.98
C LYS A 195 -13.11 -7.18 -13.15
N HIS A 196 -14.16 -6.81 -13.88
CA HIS A 196 -14.40 -7.37 -15.19
C HIS A 196 -13.24 -7.00 -16.14
N ARG A 197 -12.84 -7.92 -17.03
CA ARG A 197 -11.63 -7.77 -17.86
C ARG A 197 -11.61 -6.48 -18.70
N ARG A 198 -12.78 -6.00 -19.13
CA ARG A 198 -12.93 -4.78 -19.95
C ARG A 198 -12.87 -3.49 -19.14
N VAL A 199 -13.03 -3.55 -17.82
CA VAL A 199 -13.06 -2.36 -16.95
C VAL A 199 -11.63 -1.89 -16.66
N LEU A 200 -11.39 -0.61 -16.89
CA LEU A 200 -10.10 0.02 -16.64
C LEU A 200 -9.84 0.15 -15.13
N MET A 201 -8.57 0.09 -14.73
CA MET A 201 -8.19 0.22 -13.31
C MET A 201 -8.67 1.54 -12.67
N PRO A 202 -8.51 2.72 -13.32
CA PRO A 202 -8.91 3.99 -12.71
C PRO A 202 -10.42 4.09 -12.47
N GLU A 203 -11.20 3.56 -13.40
CA GLU A 203 -12.66 3.53 -13.31
C GLU A 203 -13.11 2.65 -12.14
N LYS A 204 -12.58 1.43 -12.03
CA LYS A 204 -12.92 0.53 -10.92
C LYS A 204 -12.48 1.10 -9.57
N LEU A 205 -11.28 1.65 -9.50
CA LEU A 205 -10.75 2.23 -8.26
C LEU A 205 -11.55 3.47 -7.83
N SER A 206 -11.97 4.32 -8.78
CA SER A 206 -12.87 5.45 -8.49
C SER A 206 -14.20 5.00 -7.89
N HIS A 207 -14.77 3.89 -8.38
CA HIS A 207 -16.03 3.35 -7.86
C HIS A 207 -15.87 2.85 -6.43
N GLU A 208 -14.86 2.02 -6.17
CA GLU A 208 -14.59 1.45 -4.84
C GLU A 208 -14.26 2.54 -3.81
N LEU A 209 -13.56 3.62 -4.21
CA LEU A 209 -13.32 4.78 -3.34
C LEU A 209 -14.62 5.48 -2.95
N LEU A 210 -15.53 5.69 -3.90
CA LEU A 210 -16.82 6.33 -3.64
C LEU A 210 -17.73 5.47 -2.77
N GLU A 211 -17.76 4.16 -3.00
CA GLU A 211 -18.50 3.22 -2.14
C GLU A 211 -17.91 3.21 -0.72
N ALA A 212 -16.60 3.08 -0.59
CA ALA A 212 -15.92 3.09 0.72
C ALA A 212 -16.09 4.42 1.47
N PHE A 213 -16.16 5.55 0.76
CA PHE A 213 -16.47 6.85 1.34
C PHE A 213 -17.85 6.85 2.02
N HIS A 214 -18.84 6.17 1.42
CA HIS A 214 -20.18 5.99 1.98
C HIS A 214 -20.32 4.75 2.90
N ASN A 215 -19.21 4.16 3.36
CA ASN A 215 -19.17 2.92 4.16
C ASN A 215 -19.85 1.71 3.49
N GLN A 216 -19.83 1.69 2.17
CA GLN A 216 -20.37 0.62 1.35
C GLN A 216 -19.24 -0.10 0.61
N GLY A 217 -19.58 -1.20 -0.06
CA GLY A 217 -18.66 -1.94 -0.91
C GLY A 217 -17.94 -3.11 -0.22
N PRO A 218 -17.22 -3.92 -1.02
CA PRO A 218 -16.62 -5.17 -0.57
C PRO A 218 -15.46 -4.97 0.41
N VAL A 219 -14.72 -3.86 0.30
CA VAL A 219 -13.59 -3.57 1.22
C VAL A 219 -14.11 -3.32 2.65
N ILE A 220 -15.23 -2.60 2.78
CA ILE A 220 -15.87 -2.34 4.07
C ILE A 220 -16.46 -3.63 4.64
N LYS A 221 -17.08 -4.46 3.81
CA LYS A 221 -17.51 -5.81 4.22
C LYS A 221 -16.35 -6.63 4.79
N LYS A 222 -15.19 -6.63 4.13
CA LYS A 222 -13.97 -7.32 4.61
C LYS A 222 -13.48 -6.81 5.97
N LYS A 223 -13.57 -5.50 6.20
CA LYS A 223 -13.30 -4.90 7.52
C LYS A 223 -14.27 -5.44 8.58
N HIS A 224 -15.56 -5.44 8.29
CA HIS A 224 -16.59 -5.94 9.20
C HIS A 224 -16.44 -7.44 9.49
N ASP A 225 -16.13 -8.26 8.48
CA ASP A 225 -15.90 -9.69 8.66
C ASP A 225 -14.70 -9.94 9.60
N MET A 226 -13.64 -9.15 9.48
CA MET A 226 -12.50 -9.22 10.40
C MET A 226 -12.87 -8.79 11.83
N HIS A 227 -13.71 -7.77 11.99
CA HIS A 227 -14.19 -7.34 13.31
C HIS A 227 -15.10 -8.37 13.97
N LYS A 228 -16.02 -8.98 13.21
CA LYS A 228 -16.87 -10.07 13.69
C LYS A 228 -16.06 -11.27 14.15
N MET A 229 -15.02 -11.64 13.37
CA MET A 229 -14.14 -12.75 13.74
C MET A 229 -13.28 -12.43 14.98
N ALA A 230 -12.86 -11.17 15.12
CA ALA A 230 -12.15 -10.71 16.32
C ALA A 230 -13.06 -10.72 17.56
N GLU A 231 -14.31 -10.31 17.41
CA GLU A 231 -15.31 -10.30 18.49
C GLU A 231 -15.66 -11.72 18.94
N ALA A 232 -15.86 -12.65 18.00
CA ALA A 232 -16.10 -14.05 18.31
C ALA A 232 -14.98 -14.67 19.17
N ASN A 233 -13.73 -14.27 18.91
CA ASN A 233 -12.53 -14.78 19.61
C ASN A 233 -12.09 -13.89 20.79
N ARG A 234 -12.96 -12.99 21.29
CA ARG A 234 -12.59 -12.06 22.38
C ARG A 234 -12.06 -12.74 23.63
N ALA A 235 -12.55 -13.94 23.94
CA ALA A 235 -12.13 -14.70 25.12
C ALA A 235 -10.64 -15.09 25.04
N LEU A 236 -10.09 -15.28 23.83
CA LEU A 236 -8.69 -15.69 23.61
C LEU A 236 -7.69 -14.53 23.78
N ALA A 237 -8.15 -13.32 24.09
CA ALA A 237 -7.28 -12.15 24.27
C ALA A 237 -6.21 -12.35 25.37
N HIS A 238 -6.49 -13.19 26.38
CA HIS A 238 -5.55 -13.53 27.46
C HIS A 238 -4.34 -14.36 26.99
N TYR A 239 -4.35 -14.90 25.78
CA TYR A 239 -3.16 -15.54 25.19
C TYR A 239 -2.11 -14.54 24.72
N ARG A 240 -2.41 -13.23 24.77
CA ARG A 240 -1.46 -12.15 24.47
C ARG A 240 -0.59 -11.87 25.70
N TRP A 241 0.73 -11.82 25.52
CA TRP A 241 1.71 -11.59 26.59
C TRP A 241 2.43 -10.23 26.51
N TRP A 242 1.91 -9.30 25.70
CA TRP A 242 2.42 -7.94 25.53
C TRP A 242 1.31 -6.90 25.65
#